data_AF-A0A9E5UMS6-F1
#
_entry.id   AF-A0A9E5UMS6-F1
#
_cell.length_a   1.000
_cell.length_b   1.000
_cell.length_c   1.000
_cell.angle_alpha   90.00
_cell.angle_beta   90.00
_cell.angle_gamma   90.00
#
_symmetry.space_group_name_H-M   'P 1'
#
loop_
_entity.id
_entity.type
_entity.pdbx_description
1 polymer ?
#
loop_
_entity_poly.entity_id
_entity_poly.type
_entity_poly.pdbx_seq_one_letter_code
_entity_poly.pdbx_strand_id
1 'polypeptide(L)'
;MQSNTQPTMETKEKPCEDCQTCLEVLQIVLDAEATPEEVVFVEAHIRTCEHCHDCYQVDKTIRETIRLKIEKISPPYELIHLIQSKITQINL
;
A
#
# COMPACT_ATOMS: atom_id res chain seq x y z
N MET A 1 -1.74 53.68 7.27
CA MET A 1 -2.65 52.58 6.88
C MET A 1 -2.22 52.04 5.53
N GLN A 2 -1.36 51.02 5.51
CA GLN A 2 -1.22 50.12 4.37
C GLN A 2 -0.94 48.75 4.99
N SER A 3 -2.00 47.96 5.15
CA SER A 3 -1.94 46.59 5.64
C SER A 3 -1.52 45.71 4.48
N ASN A 4 -0.36 45.10 4.62
CA ASN A 4 0.12 44.01 3.80
C ASN A 4 -0.66 42.74 4.16
N THR A 5 -1.27 42.07 3.19
CA THR A 5 -1.73 40.69 3.38
C THR A 5 -1.55 39.93 2.08
N GLN A 6 -0.42 39.23 2.04
CA GLN A 6 -0.15 38.12 1.14
C GLN A 6 -1.16 36.99 1.43
N PRO A 7 -1.79 36.34 0.42
CA PRO A 7 -2.59 35.15 0.67
C PRO A 7 -1.64 33.95 0.79
N THR A 8 -1.35 33.53 2.02
CA THR A 8 -0.86 32.18 2.29
C THR A 8 -2.04 31.22 2.20
N MET A 9 -2.15 30.53 1.07
CA MET A 9 -3.07 29.42 0.88
C MET A 9 -2.39 28.15 1.39
N GLU A 10 -2.48 27.94 2.71
CA GLU A 10 -2.30 26.62 3.31
C GLU A 10 -3.56 25.80 3.01
N THR A 11 -3.51 24.91 2.02
CA THR A 11 -4.55 23.92 1.79
C THR A 11 -4.50 22.91 2.94
N LYS A 12 -5.24 23.15 4.02
CA LYS A 12 -5.45 22.15 5.06
C LYS A 12 -6.48 21.15 4.52
N GLU A 13 -5.96 20.14 3.85
CA GLU A 13 -6.74 19.07 3.24
C GLU A 13 -7.52 18.30 4.32
N LYS A 14 -8.82 18.11 4.11
CA LYS A 14 -9.68 17.47 5.12
C LYS A 14 -9.39 15.96 5.15
N PRO A 15 -9.12 15.37 6.33
CA PRO A 15 -9.14 13.92 6.47
C PRO A 15 -10.54 13.38 6.13
N CYS A 16 -10.61 12.18 5.54
CA CYS A 16 -11.90 11.51 5.34
C CYS A 16 -12.56 11.19 6.69
N GLU A 17 -13.88 10.97 6.69
CA GLU A 17 -14.67 10.79 7.92
C GLU A 17 -14.17 9.64 8.80
N ASP A 18 -13.53 8.63 8.19
CA ASP A 18 -13.04 7.45 8.88
C ASP A 18 -11.63 7.05 8.43
N CYS A 19 -10.68 7.97 8.56
CA CYS A 19 -9.28 7.71 8.23
C CYS A 19 -8.73 6.48 8.95
N GLN A 20 -9.17 6.19 10.18
CA GLN A 20 -8.67 5.05 10.93
C GLN A 20 -9.03 3.73 10.25
N THR A 21 -10.32 3.51 9.94
CA THR A 21 -10.75 2.29 9.23
C THR A 21 -10.12 2.21 7.83
N CYS A 22 -9.98 3.34 7.12
CA CYS A 22 -9.29 3.35 5.84
C CYS A 22 -7.82 2.92 5.96
N LEU A 23 -7.12 3.35 7.02
CA LEU A 23 -5.74 2.94 7.29
C LEU A 23 -5.64 1.45 7.61
N GLU A 24 -6.61 0.85 8.31
CA GLU A 24 -6.63 -0.59 8.57
C GLU A 24 -6.72 -1.39 7.26
N VAL A 25 -7.61 -1.00 6.35
CA VAL A 25 -7.73 -1.65 5.02
C VAL A 25 -6.46 -1.43 4.19
N LEU A 26 -5.84 -0.25 4.28
CA LEU A 26 -4.56 0.04 3.62
C LEU A 26 -3.45 -0.92 4.08
N GLN A 27 -3.38 -1.23 5.38
CA GLN A 27 -2.40 -2.20 5.89
C GLN A 27 -2.65 -3.60 5.34
N ILE A 28 -3.90 -4.05 5.30
CA ILE A 28 -4.26 -5.37 4.74
C ILE A 28 -3.82 -5.47 3.26
N VAL A 29 -3.99 -4.39 2.49
CA VAL A 29 -3.47 -4.31 1.10
C VAL A 29 -1.95 -4.33 1.07
N LEU A 30 -1.29 -3.60 1.96
CA LEU A 30 0.17 -3.62 2.08
C LEU A 30 0.71 -4.96 2.57
N ASP A 31 -0.04 -5.79 3.27
CA ASP A 31 0.39 -7.14 3.67
C ASP A 31 0.10 -8.19 2.60
N ALA A 32 -0.59 -7.80 1.52
CA ALA A 32 -1.09 -8.68 0.46
C ALA A 32 -2.09 -9.74 0.96
N GLU A 33 -2.84 -9.38 2.00
CA GLU A 33 -3.93 -10.18 2.58
C GLU A 33 -5.32 -9.70 2.10
N ALA A 34 -5.35 -8.60 1.34
CA ALA A 34 -6.58 -8.01 0.84
C ALA A 34 -7.25 -8.84 -0.26
N THR A 35 -8.58 -8.83 -0.23
CA THR A 35 -9.45 -9.25 -1.32
C THR A 35 -9.29 -8.32 -2.54
N PRO A 36 -9.62 -8.79 -3.76
CA PRO A 36 -9.60 -7.94 -4.95
C PRO A 36 -10.46 -6.66 -4.79
N GLU A 37 -11.59 -6.77 -4.10
CA GLU A 37 -12.51 -5.66 -3.84
C GLU A 37 -11.87 -4.60 -2.94
N GLU A 38 -11.16 -5.03 -1.89
CA GLU A 38 -10.45 -4.13 -0.97
C GLU A 38 -9.29 -3.40 -1.65
N VAL A 39 -8.57 -4.08 -2.56
CA VAL A 39 -7.52 -3.45 -3.36
C VAL A 39 -8.10 -2.32 -4.21
N VAL A 40 -9.20 -2.58 -4.93
CA VAL A 40 -9.87 -1.58 -5.77
C VAL A 40 -10.40 -0.42 -4.92
N PHE A 41 -10.96 -0.71 -3.75
CA PHE A 41 -11.42 0.32 -2.80
C PHE A 41 -10.27 1.24 -2.37
N VAL A 42 -9.15 0.66 -1.93
CA VAL A 42 -7.96 1.40 -1.50
C VAL A 42 -7.39 2.25 -2.62
N GLU A 43 -7.23 1.69 -3.83
CA GLU A 43 -6.71 2.41 -4.98
C GLU A 43 -7.60 3.60 -5.40
N ALA A 44 -8.91 3.47 -5.25
CA ALA A 44 -9.84 4.57 -5.49
C ALA A 44 -9.77 5.61 -4.36
N HIS A 45 -9.67 5.17 -3.10
CA HIS A 45 -9.67 6.05 -1.92
C HIS A 45 -8.43 6.95 -1.84
N ILE A 46 -7.23 6.40 -2.04
CA ILE A 46 -5.99 7.20 -1.98
C ILE A 46 -5.86 8.21 -3.14
N ARG A 47 -6.74 8.17 -4.14
CA ARG A 47 -6.82 9.21 -5.17
C ARG A 47 -7.64 10.41 -4.74
N THR A 48 -8.45 10.28 -3.70
CA THR A 48 -9.40 11.31 -3.25
C THR A 48 -9.13 11.81 -1.83
N CYS A 49 -8.31 11.09 -1.05
CA CYS A 49 -7.92 11.46 0.30
C CYS A 49 -6.40 11.62 0.41
N GLU A 50 -5.90 12.86 0.42
CA GLU A 50 -4.46 13.15 0.51
C GLU A 50 -3.83 12.61 1.79
N HIS A 51 -4.52 12.73 2.94
CA HIS A 51 -4.00 12.17 4.20
C HIS A 51 -3.74 10.67 4.12
N CYS A 52 -4.71 9.90 3.62
CA CYS A 52 -4.58 8.45 3.48
C CYS A 52 -3.56 8.09 2.39
N HIS A 53 -3.47 8.89 1.31
CA HIS A 53 -2.42 8.75 0.31
C HIS A 53 -1.03 8.89 0.92
N ASP A 54 -0.80 9.93 1.72
CA ASP A 54 0.51 10.20 2.31
C ASP A 54 0.92 9.11 3.30
N CYS A 55 -0.01 8.66 4.15
CA CYS A 55 0.21 7.50 5.01
C CYS A 55 0.57 6.24 4.19
N TYR A 56 -0.18 5.96 3.13
CA TYR A 56 0.09 4.84 2.25
C TYR A 56 1.48 4.91 1.62
N GLN A 57 1.90 6.08 1.13
CA GLN A 57 3.22 6.26 0.52
C GLN A 57 4.35 6.01 1.52
N VAL A 58 4.21 6.48 2.76
CA VAL A 58 5.19 6.23 3.83
C VAL A 58 5.32 4.73 4.08
N ASP A 59 4.22 4.04 4.34
CA ASP A 59 4.26 2.61 4.69
C ASP A 59 4.70 1.74 3.50
N LYS A 60 4.28 2.08 2.29
CA LYS A 60 4.76 1.44 1.06
C LYS A 60 6.27 1.61 0.90
N THR A 61 6.80 2.81 1.12
CA THR A 61 8.23 3.09 1.02
C THR A 61 9.03 2.30 2.06
N ILE A 62 8.52 2.19 3.28
CA ILE A 62 9.11 1.36 4.34
C ILE A 62 9.16 -0.10 3.89
N ARG A 63 8.04 -0.66 3.42
CA ARG A 63 7.95 -2.04 2.91
C ARG A 63 8.95 -2.30 1.79
N GLU A 64 9.02 -1.41 0.81
CA GLU A 64 9.95 -1.52 -0.31
C GLU A 64 11.41 -1.44 0.15
N THR A 65 11.71 -0.55 1.09
CA THR A 65 13.05 -0.43 1.68
C THR A 65 13.46 -1.72 2.39
N ILE A 66 12.57 -2.30 3.22
CA ILE A 66 12.82 -3.57 3.90
C ILE A 66 13.05 -4.68 2.87
N ARG A 67 12.21 -4.78 1.84
CA ARG A 67 12.35 -5.77 0.75
C ARG A 67 13.69 -5.67 0.00
N LEU A 68 14.26 -4.48 -0.10
CA LEU A 68 15.56 -4.27 -0.73
C LEU A 68 16.73 -4.63 0.19
N LYS A 69 16.54 -4.53 1.51
CA LYS A 69 17.60 -4.71 2.52
C LYS A 69 17.64 -6.12 3.12
N ILE A 70 16.53 -6.85 3.08
CA ILE A 70 16.47 -8.23 3.57
C ILE A 70 17.24 -9.17 2.65
N GLU A 71 17.99 -10.11 3.25
CA GLU A 71 18.63 -11.19 2.51
C GLU A 71 17.57 -12.07 1.84
N LYS A 72 17.72 -12.27 0.52
CA LYS A 72 16.84 -13.14 -0.24
C LYS A 72 17.34 -14.57 -0.13
N ILE A 73 16.70 -15.33 0.76
CA ILE A 73 16.98 -16.76 0.91
C ILE A 73 16.25 -17.52 -0.18
N SER A 74 17.00 -18.24 -1.01
CA SER A 74 16.40 -19.15 -1.99
C SER A 74 15.72 -20.33 -1.28
N PRO A 75 14.49 -20.70 -1.68
CA PRO A 75 13.85 -21.89 -1.13
C PRO A 75 14.65 -23.16 -1.49
N PRO A 76 14.54 -24.24 -0.69
CA PRO A 76 15.17 -25.52 -0.99
C PRO A 76 14.81 -26.03 -2.39
N TYR A 77 15.77 -26.65 -3.07
CA TYR A 77 15.60 -27.14 -4.45
C TYR A 77 14.41 -28.09 -4.59
N GLU A 78 14.23 -28.96 -3.60
CA GLU A 78 13.16 -29.94 -3.51
C GLU A 78 11.79 -29.28 -3.50
N LEU A 79 11.66 -28.14 -2.82
CA LEU A 79 10.42 -27.37 -2.78
C LEU A 79 10.11 -26.74 -4.15
N ILE A 80 11.13 -26.17 -4.81
CA ILE A 80 10.99 -25.62 -6.17
C ILE A 80 10.52 -26.71 -7.14
N HIS A 81 11.18 -27.86 -7.12
CA HIS A 81 10.87 -28.99 -7.99
C HIS A 81 9.45 -29.56 -7.72
N LEU A 82 9.06 -29.66 -6.44
CA LEU A 82 7.72 -30.10 -6.07
C LEU A 82 6.64 -29.15 -6.60
N ILE A 83 6.83 -27.84 -6.45
CA ILE A 83 5.91 -26.81 -6.96
C ILE A 83 5.78 -26.93 -8.49
N GLN A 84 6.90 -27.03 -9.21
CA GLN A 84 6.92 -27.18 -10.67
C GLN A 84 6.19 -28.45 -11.14
N SER A 85 6.42 -29.58 -10.45
CA SER A 85 5.73 -30.83 -10.73
C SER A 85 4.22 -30.71 -10.55
N LYS A 86 3.77 -30.00 -9.51
CA LYS A 86 2.33 -29.79 -9.24
C LYS A 86 1.68 -28.89 -10.29
N ILE A 87 2.34 -27.81 -10.71
CA ILE A 87 1.85 -26.93 -11.78
C ILE A 87 1.69 -27.72 -13.09
N THR A 88 2.66 -28.56 -13.42
CA THR A 88 2.61 -29.39 -14.64
C THR A 88 1.44 -30.38 -14.61
N GLN A 89 1.13 -30.97 -13.44
CA GLN A 89 0.00 -31.89 -13.26
C GLN A 89 -1.37 -31.21 -13.38
N ILE A 90 -1.50 -29.93 -12.99
CA ILE A 90 -2.76 -29.19 -13.09
C ILE A 90 -3.06 -28.79 -14.55
N ASN A 91 -2.02 -28.58 -15.35
CA ASN A 91 -2.13 -28.17 -16.76
C ASN A 91 -2.19 -29.35 -17.75
N LEU A 92 -2.28 -30.58 -17.27
CA LEU A 92 -2.45 -31.83 -18.04
C LEU A 92 -3.85 -32.40 -17.82
#